data_AF-A0AAN4ZCL7-F1
#
_entry.id   AF-A0AAN4ZCL7-F1
#
_cell.length_a   1.000
_cell.length_b   1.000
_cell.length_c   1.000
_cell.angle_alpha   90.00
_cell.angle_beta   90.00
_cell.angle_gamma   90.00
#
_symmetry.space_group_name_H-M   'P 1'
#
loop_
_entity.id
_entity.type
_entity.pdbx_description
1 polymer ?
#
loop_
_entity_poly.entity_id
_entity_poly.type
_entity_poly.pdbx_seq_one_letter_code
_entity_poly.pdbx_strand_id
1 'polypeptide(L)'
;PCDAQIFKKLCILRWIYASTLPGFDVIHVGITTQRFQSTFNHGMRSQKILSRIFITASILYPCVFGYHAFHMESLDGLTPYCSSFSKFSEPTMMLNLYVVEGIDVLYTFATLFLWWFNPKLLRKEREEFNLKKTFHRKQSIFAIKQLLPVTFMHLVAYIITLIAYFLSTTLGKVLSKEDFLFL
;
A
#
# COMPACT_ATOMS: atom_id res chain seq x y z
N PRO A 1 16.43 10.96 -28.13
CA PRO A 1 16.13 12.36 -28.53
C PRO A 1 15.57 13.14 -27.33
N CYS A 2 16.37 14.10 -26.86
CA CYS A 2 16.26 14.93 -25.64
C CYS A 2 14.95 14.90 -24.86
N ASP A 3 14.85 13.96 -23.91
CA ASP A 3 13.89 14.02 -22.82
C ASP A 3 14.09 15.32 -22.04
N ALA A 4 13.00 16.00 -21.68
CA ALA A 4 13.05 17.13 -20.76
C ALA A 4 13.93 16.74 -19.56
N GLN A 5 14.95 17.55 -19.27
CA GLN A 5 15.84 17.32 -18.15
C GLN A 5 15.42 18.19 -16.97
N ILE A 6 15.42 17.62 -15.78
CA ILE A 6 15.11 18.33 -14.54
C ILE A 6 16.29 18.25 -13.57
N PHE A 7 16.43 19.26 -12.72
CA PHE A 7 17.38 19.23 -11.61
C PHE A 7 17.01 18.11 -10.64
N LYS A 8 17.97 17.23 -10.33
CA LYS A 8 17.74 16.11 -9.40
C LYS A 8 17.27 16.53 -8.00
N LYS A 9 17.58 17.77 -7.58
CA LYS A 9 17.05 18.35 -6.33
C LYS A 9 15.52 18.37 -6.26
N LEU A 10 14.83 18.51 -7.40
CA LEU A 10 13.37 18.44 -7.46
C LEU A 10 12.84 17.00 -7.27
N CYS A 11 13.67 15.98 -7.49
CA CYS A 11 13.30 14.58 -7.26
C CYS A 11 13.20 14.23 -5.76
N ILE A 12 13.75 15.05 -4.85
CA ILE A 12 13.64 14.83 -3.40
C ILE A 12 12.18 14.74 -2.96
N LEU A 13 11.31 15.61 -3.50
CA LEU A 13 9.88 15.57 -3.17
C LEU A 13 9.27 14.22 -3.56
N ARG A 14 9.62 13.72 -4.75
CA ARG A 14 9.18 12.39 -5.22
C ARG A 14 9.66 11.28 -4.30
N TRP A 15 10.90 11.34 -3.84
CA TRP A 15 11.45 10.34 -2.91
C TRP A 15 10.73 10.36 -1.57
N ILE A 16 10.42 11.55 -1.05
CA ILE A 16 9.60 11.71 0.16
C ILE A 16 8.25 11.03 -0.06
N TYR A 17 7.52 11.38 -1.12
CA TYR A 17 6.22 10.74 -1.42
C TYR A 17 6.33 9.23 -1.55
N ALA A 18 7.24 8.74 -2.39
CA ALA A 18 7.45 7.31 -2.62
C ALA A 18 7.82 6.56 -1.33
N SER A 19 8.62 7.17 -0.45
CA SER A 19 8.98 6.57 0.84
C SER A 19 7.83 6.55 1.83
N THR A 20 6.95 7.55 1.83
CA THR A 20 5.83 7.66 2.78
C THR A 20 4.65 6.74 2.46
N LEU A 21 4.42 6.42 1.19
CA LEU A 21 3.27 5.62 0.75
C LEU A 21 3.14 4.27 1.50
N PRO A 22 4.19 3.44 1.60
CA PRO A 22 4.12 2.19 2.36
C PRO A 22 3.77 2.38 3.84
N GLY A 23 4.10 3.53 4.42
CA GLY A 23 3.71 3.86 5.79
C GLY A 23 2.19 3.97 5.95
N PHE A 24 1.51 4.56 4.96
CA PHE A 24 0.04 4.60 4.93
C PHE A 24 -0.57 3.21 4.81
N ASP A 25 0.01 2.33 3.98
CA ASP A 25 -0.49 0.97 3.80
C ASP A 25 -0.38 0.16 5.11
N VAL A 26 0.71 0.33 5.86
CA VAL A 26 0.86 -0.25 7.21
C VAL A 26 -0.21 0.25 8.17
N ILE A 27 -0.60 1.54 8.10
CA ILE A 27 -1.71 2.08 8.91
C ILE A 27 -3.04 1.41 8.49
N HIS A 28 -3.29 1.24 7.20
CA HIS A 28 -4.51 0.58 6.70
C HIS A 28 -4.61 -0.87 7.17
N VAL A 29 -3.50 -1.61 7.18
CA VAL A 29 -3.43 -2.95 7.77
C VAL A 29 -3.72 -2.91 9.27
N GLY A 30 -3.14 -1.94 9.99
CA GLY A 30 -3.39 -1.76 11.41
C GLY A 30 -4.86 -1.52 11.74
N ILE A 31 -5.52 -0.62 11.02
CA ILE A 31 -6.96 -0.32 11.16
C ILE A 31 -7.79 -1.57 10.86
N THR A 32 -7.46 -2.30 9.79
CA THR A 32 -8.17 -3.54 9.42
C THR A 32 -8.01 -4.62 10.47
N THR A 33 -6.80 -4.78 11.03
CA THR A 33 -6.52 -5.71 12.12
C THR A 33 -7.28 -5.34 13.38
N GLN A 34 -7.35 -4.07 13.74
CA GLN A 34 -8.15 -3.61 14.89
C GLN A 34 -9.64 -3.89 14.71
N ARG A 35 -10.19 -3.69 13.51
CA ARG A 35 -11.58 -4.02 13.19
C ARG A 35 -11.82 -5.52 13.33
N PHE A 36 -10.91 -6.34 12.81
CA PHE A 36 -10.97 -7.79 12.95
C PHE A 36 -10.98 -8.20 14.43
N GLN A 37 -10.06 -7.68 15.24
CA GLN A 37 -10.00 -7.96 16.67
C GLN A 37 -11.26 -7.51 17.42
N SER A 38 -11.80 -6.34 17.07
CA SER A 38 -13.05 -5.85 17.62
C SER A 38 -14.24 -6.74 17.25
N THR A 39 -14.30 -7.27 16.02
CA THR A 39 -15.34 -8.22 15.60
C THR A 39 -15.32 -9.52 16.42
N PHE A 40 -14.13 -10.02 16.76
CA PHE A 40 -13.96 -11.23 17.59
C PHE A 40 -13.85 -10.94 19.09
N ASN A 41 -14.16 -9.72 19.53
CA ASN A 41 -14.16 -9.32 20.94
C ASN A 41 -12.85 -9.64 21.68
N HIS A 42 -11.70 -9.46 21.01
CA HIS A 42 -10.39 -9.62 21.65
C HIS A 42 -10.20 -8.57 22.75
N GLY A 43 -9.44 -8.93 23.79
CA GLY A 43 -9.21 -8.06 24.94
C GLY A 43 -8.60 -6.70 24.58
N MET A 44 -9.07 -5.64 25.25
CA MET A 44 -8.64 -4.24 25.03
C MET A 44 -7.12 -4.06 25.13
N ARG A 45 -6.44 -4.84 25.99
CA ARG A 45 -4.98 -4.81 26.14
C ARG A 45 -4.27 -5.21 24.86
N SER A 46 -4.73 -6.28 24.19
CA SER A 46 -4.15 -6.77 22.93
C SER A 46 -4.33 -5.73 21.81
N GLN A 47 -5.54 -5.18 21.69
CA GLN A 47 -5.84 -4.15 20.69
C GLN A 47 -4.95 -2.90 20.85
N LYS A 48 -4.73 -2.45 22.10
CA LYS A 48 -3.83 -1.32 22.40
C LYS A 48 -2.38 -1.61 22.05
N ILE A 49 -1.89 -2.81 22.36
CA ILE A 49 -0.51 -3.21 22.04
C ILE A 49 -0.32 -3.22 20.53
N LEU A 50 -1.20 -3.87 19.78
CA LEU A 50 -1.11 -3.92 18.31
C LEU A 50 -1.26 -2.56 17.67
N SER A 51 -2.16 -1.69 18.18
CA SER A 51 -2.25 -0.30 17.72
C SER A 51 -0.91 0.43 17.81
N ARG A 52 -0.18 0.26 18.92
CA ARG A 52 1.12 0.91 19.11
C ARG A 52 2.17 0.33 18.18
N ILE A 53 2.15 -0.99 17.97
CA ILE A 53 3.05 -1.67 17.03
C ILE A 53 2.84 -1.13 15.61
N PHE A 54 1.59 -1.07 15.13
CA PHE A 54 1.30 -0.58 13.78
C PHE A 54 1.65 0.90 13.59
N ILE A 55 1.36 1.77 14.57
CA ILE A 55 1.75 3.20 14.52
C ILE A 55 3.28 3.35 14.49
N THR A 56 4.00 2.55 15.28
CA THR A 56 5.47 2.60 15.30
C THR A 56 6.03 2.07 13.97
N ALA A 57 5.49 0.96 13.48
CA ALA A 57 5.89 0.37 12.21
C ALA A 57 5.61 1.30 11.02
N SER A 58 4.49 2.03 11.01
CA SER A 58 4.16 2.98 9.94
C SER A 58 5.10 4.18 9.87
N ILE A 59 5.82 4.48 10.96
CA ILE A 59 6.84 5.54 10.99
C ILE A 59 8.22 4.96 10.65
N LEU A 60 8.56 3.80 11.21
CA LEU A 60 9.87 3.19 10.99
C LEU A 60 10.05 2.65 9.57
N TYR A 61 9.02 2.00 9.02
CA TYR A 61 9.06 1.41 7.67
C TYR A 61 9.45 2.43 6.59
N PRO A 62 8.77 3.59 6.43
CA PRO A 62 9.12 4.55 5.40
C PRO A 62 10.53 5.14 5.58
N CYS A 63 11.01 5.32 6.82
CA CYS A 63 12.37 5.78 7.08
C CYS A 63 13.42 4.75 6.62
N VAL A 64 13.24 3.48 6.99
CA VAL A 64 14.16 2.39 6.62
C VAL A 64 14.13 2.16 5.11
N PHE A 65 12.93 2.08 4.52
CA PHE A 65 12.77 1.91 3.08
C PHE A 65 13.37 3.08 2.30
N GLY A 66 13.04 4.33 2.67
CA GLY A 66 13.57 5.52 2.02
C GLY A 66 15.09 5.61 2.08
N TYR A 67 15.69 5.28 3.24
CA TYR A 67 17.14 5.21 3.36
C TYR A 67 17.74 4.15 2.41
N HIS A 68 17.25 2.91 2.45
CA HIS A 68 17.78 1.85 1.60
C HIS A 68 17.60 2.14 0.10
N ALA A 69 16.44 2.68 -0.30
CA ALA A 69 16.15 2.98 -1.70
C ALA A 69 16.97 4.14 -2.25
N PHE A 70 17.24 5.19 -1.46
CA PHE A 70 17.73 6.46 -2.00
C PHE A 70 19.10 6.92 -1.47
N HIS A 71 19.72 6.27 -0.47
CA HIS A 71 20.97 6.77 0.11
C HIS A 71 22.17 6.82 -0.85
N MET A 72 22.18 6.01 -1.91
CA MET A 72 23.26 5.99 -2.92
C MET A 72 22.99 6.93 -4.11
N GLU A 73 21.85 7.60 -4.14
CA GLU A 73 21.49 8.49 -5.26
C GLU A 73 22.18 9.85 -5.11
N SER A 74 22.98 10.24 -6.12
CA SER A 74 23.60 11.58 -6.15
C SER A 74 22.54 12.66 -6.40
N LEU A 75 22.55 13.74 -5.60
CA LEU A 75 21.67 14.90 -5.81
C LEU A 75 22.17 15.89 -6.87
N ASP A 76 23.38 15.67 -7.38
CA ASP A 76 24.02 16.56 -8.36
C ASP A 76 23.70 16.18 -9.80
N GLY A 77 23.59 17.21 -10.63
CA GLY A 77 23.35 17.11 -12.07
C GLY A 77 21.88 17.14 -12.49
N LEU A 78 21.67 16.77 -13.75
CA LEU A 78 20.39 16.72 -14.42
C LEU A 78 19.98 15.25 -14.65
N THR A 79 18.69 14.96 -14.58
CA THR A 79 18.13 13.63 -14.89
C THR A 79 17.04 13.76 -15.95
N PRO A 80 16.90 12.80 -16.89
CA PRO A 80 15.76 12.78 -17.79
C PRO A 80 14.46 12.60 -17.00
N TYR A 81 13.40 13.29 -17.42
CA TYR A 81 12.07 13.25 -16.80
C TYR A 81 11.47 11.82 -16.72
N CYS A 82 11.95 10.91 -17.58
CA CYS A 82 11.40 9.56 -17.77
C CYS A 82 11.98 8.46 -16.87
N SER A 83 13.08 8.69 -16.14
CA SER A 83 13.67 7.64 -15.30
C SER A 83 13.17 7.76 -13.86
N SER A 84 12.08 7.04 -13.53
CA SER A 84 11.56 6.95 -12.16
C SER A 84 12.57 6.39 -11.17
N PHE A 85 13.45 5.52 -11.65
CA PHE A 85 14.35 4.70 -10.84
C PHE A 85 15.73 4.70 -11.48
N SER A 86 16.79 4.79 -10.67
CA SER A 86 18.11 4.43 -11.17
C SER A 86 18.21 2.91 -11.25
N LYS A 87 19.19 2.41 -12.02
CA LYS A 87 19.49 0.97 -12.05
C LYS A 87 19.80 0.39 -10.66
N PHE A 88 20.21 1.23 -9.71
CA PHE A 88 20.53 0.80 -8.35
C PHE A 88 19.28 0.71 -7.46
N SER A 89 18.37 1.68 -7.56
CA SER A 89 17.15 1.74 -6.74
C SER A 89 16.00 0.89 -7.29
N GLU A 90 16.02 0.57 -8.60
CA GLU A 90 15.01 -0.25 -9.27
C GLU A 90 14.66 -1.57 -8.54
N PRO A 91 15.60 -2.48 -8.20
CA PRO A 91 15.25 -3.76 -7.60
C PRO A 91 14.59 -3.59 -6.21
N THR A 92 15.05 -2.66 -5.40
CA THR A 92 14.49 -2.38 -4.07
C THR A 92 13.08 -1.79 -4.18
N MET A 93 12.88 -0.86 -5.12
CA MET A 93 11.56 -0.25 -5.33
C MET A 93 10.56 -1.26 -5.90
N MET A 94 10.98 -2.13 -6.81
CA MET A 94 10.14 -3.21 -7.34
C MET A 94 9.76 -4.23 -6.27
N LEU A 95 10.71 -4.65 -5.43
CA LEU A 95 10.42 -5.56 -4.31
C LEU A 95 9.40 -4.93 -3.34
N ASN A 96 9.60 -3.67 -2.97
CA ASN A 96 8.68 -2.95 -2.09
C ASN A 96 7.28 -2.82 -2.73
N LEU A 97 7.20 -2.53 -4.02
CA LEU A 97 5.94 -2.46 -4.75
C LEU A 97 5.17 -3.79 -4.67
N TYR A 98 5.82 -4.92 -4.92
CA TYR A 98 5.18 -6.24 -4.82
C TYR A 98 4.74 -6.58 -3.40
N VAL A 99 5.53 -6.22 -2.39
CA VAL A 99 5.18 -6.45 -0.98
C VAL A 99 3.95 -5.62 -0.59
N VAL A 100 3.95 -4.33 -0.92
CA VAL A 100 2.83 -3.42 -0.66
C VAL A 100 1.56 -3.89 -1.39
N GLU A 101 1.67 -4.24 -2.66
CA GLU A 101 0.53 -4.74 -3.44
C GLU A 101 -0.04 -6.05 -2.85
N GLY A 102 0.82 -6.98 -2.44
CA GLY A 102 0.38 -8.20 -1.78
C GLY A 102 -0.36 -7.93 -0.47
N ILE A 103 0.14 -6.98 0.32
CA ILE A 103 -0.52 -6.51 1.55
C ILE A 103 -1.88 -5.86 1.22
N ASP A 104 -1.95 -5.06 0.17
CA ASP A 104 -3.15 -4.37 -0.29
C ASP A 104 -4.27 -5.34 -0.67
N VAL A 105 -3.92 -6.36 -1.45
CA VAL A 105 -4.82 -7.44 -1.83
C VAL A 105 -5.34 -8.16 -0.58
N LEU A 106 -4.44 -8.54 0.34
CA LEU A 106 -4.81 -9.25 1.56
C LEU A 106 -5.76 -8.44 2.45
N TYR A 107 -5.48 -7.15 2.70
CA TYR A 107 -6.37 -6.36 3.55
C TYR A 107 -7.69 -6.03 2.83
N THR A 108 -7.70 -5.90 1.50
CA THR A 108 -8.93 -5.71 0.73
C THR A 108 -9.85 -6.91 0.90
N PHE A 109 -9.33 -8.12 0.76
CA PHE A 109 -10.09 -9.34 1.03
C PHE A 109 -10.57 -9.42 2.49
N ALA A 110 -9.73 -9.08 3.46
CA ALA A 110 -10.12 -9.03 4.87
C ALA A 110 -11.25 -8.01 5.13
N THR A 111 -11.18 -6.85 4.48
CA THR A 111 -12.21 -5.80 4.57
C THR A 111 -13.54 -6.24 3.96
N LEU A 112 -13.51 -6.88 2.78
CA LEU A 112 -14.69 -7.47 2.14
C LEU A 112 -15.31 -8.58 3.01
N PHE A 113 -14.48 -9.44 3.58
CA PHE A 113 -14.91 -10.47 4.51
C PHE A 113 -15.60 -9.86 5.74
N LEU A 114 -14.99 -8.85 6.38
CA LEU A 114 -15.59 -8.15 7.53
C LEU A 114 -16.89 -7.41 7.14
N TRP A 115 -16.95 -6.82 5.95
CA TRP A 115 -18.13 -6.16 5.43
C TRP A 115 -19.30 -7.13 5.29
N TRP A 116 -19.04 -8.34 4.79
CA TRP A 116 -20.05 -9.38 4.63
C TRP A 116 -20.43 -10.07 5.96
N PHE A 117 -19.45 -10.31 6.83
CA PHE A 117 -19.64 -11.05 8.07
C PHE A 117 -20.31 -10.21 9.18
N ASN A 118 -19.93 -8.95 9.34
CA ASN A 118 -20.41 -8.10 10.44
C ASN A 118 -21.94 -7.90 10.45
N PRO A 119 -22.65 -7.71 9.33
CA PRO A 119 -24.11 -7.60 9.30
C PRO A 119 -24.82 -8.87 9.79
N LYS A 120 -24.28 -10.06 9.45
CA LYS A 120 -24.83 -11.34 9.91
C LYS A 120 -24.70 -11.48 11.42
N LEU A 121 -23.53 -11.14 11.96
CA LEU A 121 -23.27 -11.19 13.38
C LEU A 121 -24.07 -10.13 14.16
N LEU A 122 -24.25 -8.94 13.59
CA LEU A 122 -25.10 -7.88 14.16
C LEU A 122 -26.56 -8.32 14.32
N ARG A 123 -27.09 -9.13 13.39
CA ARG A 123 -28.46 -9.67 13.49
C ARG A 123 -28.59 -10.56 14.72
N LYS A 124 -27.63 -11.46 14.94
CA LYS A 124 -27.58 -12.34 16.13
C LYS A 124 -27.42 -11.54 17.43
N GLU A 125 -26.50 -10.57 17.48
CA GLU A 125 -26.27 -9.77 18.69
C GLU A 125 -27.45 -8.88 19.08
N ARG A 126 -28.31 -8.51 18.12
CA ARG A 126 -29.55 -7.77 18.39
C ARG A 126 -30.54 -8.63 19.18
N GLU A 127 -30.59 -9.93 18.92
CA GLU A 127 -31.45 -10.88 19.63
C GLU A 127 -30.95 -11.07 21.08
N GLU A 128 -29.66 -10.91 21.33
CA GLU A 128 -29.03 -10.98 22.66
C GLU A 128 -29.14 -9.66 23.48
N PHE A 129 -29.77 -8.60 22.91
CA PHE A 129 -29.97 -7.28 23.55
C PHE A 129 -28.69 -6.60 24.11
N ASN A 130 -27.50 -6.96 23.61
CA ASN A 130 -26.26 -6.34 24.05
C ASN A 130 -26.00 -5.00 23.33
N LEU A 131 -26.47 -3.89 23.93
CA LEU A 131 -26.39 -2.54 23.37
C LEU A 131 -24.96 -2.11 23.03
N LYS A 132 -23.98 -2.40 23.90
CA LYS A 132 -22.59 -2.01 23.72
C LYS A 132 -21.98 -2.69 22.49
N LYS A 133 -22.13 -4.01 22.36
CA LYS A 133 -21.63 -4.77 21.19
C LYS A 133 -22.30 -4.31 19.90
N THR A 134 -23.62 -4.11 19.95
CA THR A 134 -24.42 -3.64 18.82
C THR A 134 -23.95 -2.26 18.32
N PHE A 135 -23.71 -1.31 19.22
CA PHE A 135 -23.24 0.03 18.87
C PHE A 135 -21.85 0.00 18.21
N HIS A 136 -20.88 -0.68 18.84
CA HIS A 136 -19.54 -0.81 18.27
C HIS A 136 -19.56 -1.48 16.90
N ARG A 137 -20.39 -2.52 16.70
CA ARG A 137 -20.50 -3.18 15.39
C ARG A 137 -21.09 -2.29 14.32
N LYS A 138 -22.14 -1.53 14.64
CA LYS A 138 -22.73 -0.55 13.72
C LYS A 138 -21.70 0.50 13.30
N GLN A 139 -20.91 1.01 14.24
CA GLN A 139 -19.83 1.95 13.95
C GLN A 139 -18.76 1.32 13.05
N SER A 140 -18.36 0.08 13.31
CA SER A 140 -17.41 -0.64 12.44
C SER A 140 -17.94 -0.84 11.03
N ILE A 141 -19.21 -1.20 10.85
CA ILE A 141 -19.83 -1.37 9.53
C ILE A 141 -19.86 -0.04 8.77
N PHE A 142 -20.21 1.05 9.45
CA PHE A 142 -20.22 2.38 8.85
C PHE A 142 -18.80 2.79 8.39
N ALA A 143 -17.80 2.59 9.25
CA ALA A 143 -16.42 2.91 8.93
C ALA A 143 -15.83 2.05 7.80
N ILE A 144 -16.26 0.79 7.68
CA ILE A 144 -15.91 -0.07 6.53
C ILE A 144 -16.54 0.48 5.25
N LYS A 145 -17.84 0.82 5.27
CA LYS A 145 -18.53 1.37 4.09
C LYS A 145 -17.89 2.66 3.57
N GLN A 146 -17.40 3.52 4.45
CA GLN A 146 -16.75 4.77 4.07
C GLN A 146 -15.36 4.54 3.43
N LEU A 147 -14.59 3.55 3.89
CA LEU A 147 -13.25 3.25 3.36
C LEU A 147 -13.25 2.28 2.18
N LEU A 148 -14.35 1.56 1.94
CA LEU A 148 -14.44 0.56 0.88
C LEU A 148 -14.18 1.14 -0.52
N PRO A 149 -14.73 2.32 -0.91
CA PRO A 149 -14.45 2.91 -2.23
C PRO A 149 -12.97 3.24 -2.40
N VAL A 150 -12.33 3.77 -1.36
CA VAL A 150 -10.89 4.09 -1.38
C VAL A 150 -10.06 2.83 -1.58
N THR A 151 -10.39 1.76 -0.85
CA THR A 151 -9.72 0.46 -0.98
C THR A 151 -9.88 -0.12 -2.39
N PHE A 152 -11.08 -0.02 -2.96
CA PHE A 152 -11.33 -0.48 -4.32
C PHE A 152 -10.56 0.33 -5.37
N MET A 153 -10.51 1.66 -5.23
CA MET A 153 -9.72 2.52 -6.11
C MET A 153 -8.23 2.19 -6.04
N HIS A 154 -7.69 1.96 -4.84
CA HIS A 154 -6.30 1.51 -4.64
C HIS A 154 -6.02 0.20 -5.37
N LEU A 155 -6.85 -0.83 -5.14
CA LEU A 155 -6.70 -2.13 -5.80
C LEU A 155 -6.71 -2.00 -7.32
N VAL A 156 -7.65 -1.24 -7.89
CA VAL A 156 -7.72 -1.02 -9.34
C VAL A 156 -6.48 -0.28 -9.86
N ALA A 157 -6.01 0.75 -9.16
CA ALA A 157 -4.81 1.50 -9.53
C ALA A 157 -3.56 0.61 -9.54
N TYR A 158 -3.42 -0.29 -8.56
CA TYR A 158 -2.31 -1.24 -8.50
C TYR A 158 -2.39 -2.28 -9.61
N ILE A 159 -3.56 -2.86 -9.89
CA ILE A 159 -3.75 -3.79 -11.02
C ILE A 159 -3.35 -3.14 -12.34
N ILE A 160 -3.77 -1.89 -12.58
CA ILE A 160 -3.39 -1.14 -13.79
C ILE A 160 -1.87 -0.94 -13.84
N THR A 161 -1.26 -0.58 -12.72
CA THR A 161 0.19 -0.35 -12.62
C THR A 161 0.98 -1.64 -12.90
N LEU A 162 0.54 -2.78 -12.34
CA LEU A 162 1.18 -4.07 -12.57
C LEU A 162 1.04 -4.53 -14.02
N ILE A 163 -0.13 -4.36 -14.63
CA ILE A 163 -0.35 -4.67 -16.05
C ILE A 163 0.55 -3.76 -16.92
N ALA A 164 0.57 -2.46 -16.66
CA ALA A 164 1.41 -1.52 -17.40
C ALA A 164 2.89 -1.87 -17.30
N TYR A 165 3.36 -2.24 -16.10
CA TYR A 165 4.74 -2.70 -15.88
C TYR A 165 5.04 -4.01 -16.63
N PHE A 166 4.16 -4.99 -16.56
CA PHE A 166 4.31 -6.26 -17.27
C PHE A 166 4.37 -6.07 -18.78
N LEU A 167 3.50 -5.22 -19.33
CA LEU A 167 3.51 -4.87 -20.76
C LEU A 167 4.80 -4.12 -21.14
N SER A 168 5.22 -3.13 -20.35
CA SER A 168 6.44 -2.36 -20.58
C SER A 168 7.69 -3.25 -20.61
N THR A 169 7.82 -4.15 -19.64
CA THR A 169 8.97 -5.08 -19.57
C THR A 169 8.94 -6.11 -20.70
N THR A 170 7.76 -6.60 -21.08
CA THR A 170 7.62 -7.55 -22.19
C THR A 170 7.97 -6.90 -23.52
N LEU A 171 7.41 -5.72 -23.81
CA LEU A 171 7.70 -4.96 -25.03
C LEU A 171 9.18 -4.57 -25.11
N GLY A 172 9.77 -4.11 -24.00
CA GLY A 172 11.19 -3.77 -23.95
C GLY A 172 12.11 -4.95 -24.28
N LYS A 173 11.75 -6.17 -23.84
CA LYS A 173 12.49 -7.40 -24.19
C LYS A 173 12.33 -7.80 -25.65
N VAL A 174 11.16 -7.57 -26.25
CA VAL A 174 10.91 -7.86 -27.66
C VAL A 174 11.69 -6.89 -28.55
N LEU A 175 11.57 -5.59 -28.30
CA LEU A 175 12.27 -4.56 -29.07
C LEU A 175 13.80 -4.68 -28.95
N SER A 176 14.32 -4.94 -27.74
CA SER A 176 15.76 -5.15 -27.55
C SER A 176 16.30 -6.38 -28.29
N LYS A 177 15.48 -7.39 -28.60
CA LYS A 177 15.90 -8.54 -29.41
C LYS A 177 15.91 -8.23 -30.90
N GLU A 178 14.98 -7.40 -31.36
CA GLU A 178 14.94 -6.97 -32.76
C GLU A 178 16.13 -6.09 -33.12
N ASP A 179 16.56 -5.19 -32.22
CA ASP A 179 17.78 -4.39 -32.41
C ASP A 179 19.07 -5.24 -32.52
N PHE A 180 19.08 -6.46 -31.95
CA PHE A 180 20.19 -7.41 -32.08
C PHE A 180 20.15 -8.26 -33.36
N LEU A 181 19.02 -8.29 -34.08
CA LEU A 181 18.83 -9.06 -35.32
C LEU A 181 19.18 -8.24 -36.58
N PHE A 182 19.35 -6.92 -36.43
CA PHE A 182 19.73 -5.99 -37.50
C PHE A 182 21.18 -5.49 -37.39
N LEU A 183 21.99 -6.09 -36.52
CA LEU A 183 23.43 -5.85 -36.33
C LEU A 183 24.22 -7.13 -36.61
#